data_AF-A0AA42N6B3-F1
#
_entry.id   AF-A0AA42N6B3-F1
#
_cell.length_a   1.000
_cell.length_b   1.000
_cell.length_c   1.000
_cell.angle_alpha   90.00
_cell.angle_beta   90.00
_cell.angle_gamma   90.00
#
_symmetry.space_group_name_H-M   'P 1'
#
loop_
_entity.id
_entity.type
_entity.pdbx_description
1 polymer ?
#
loop_
_entity_poly.entity_id
_entity_poly.type
_entity_poly.pdbx_seq_one_letter_code
_entity_poly.pdbx_strand_id
1 'polypeptide(L)'
;TDYKLMTEFGISVSRVKAVRTELGVPEQKPIRPRFVPLEDGIWTDEALALLGTMPDPELADRLGVSRTPVKKKRAELGIAAYRAAFPEITSEIAAEFGAISDSALAKRLGVSPSFIRKARLRWIAAASSD
;
A
#
# COMPACT_ATOMS: atom_id res chain seq x y z
N THR A 1 -14.42 -13.74 -4.76
CA THR A 1 -13.74 -13.66 -3.44
C THR A 1 -14.76 -13.28 -2.37
N ASP A 2 -14.49 -13.55 -1.09
CA ASP A 2 -15.35 -13.10 0.01
C ASP A 2 -15.61 -11.59 -0.03
N TYR A 3 -14.57 -10.80 -0.35
CA TYR A 3 -14.66 -9.34 -0.48
C TYR A 3 -15.63 -8.88 -1.57
N LYS A 4 -15.67 -9.58 -2.72
CA LYS A 4 -16.61 -9.24 -3.79
C LYS A 4 -18.05 -9.46 -3.32
N LEU A 5 -18.32 -10.59 -2.66
CA LEU A 5 -19.66 -10.87 -2.12
C LEU A 5 -20.04 -9.90 -1.00
N MET A 6 -19.11 -9.51 -0.13
CA MET A 6 -19.35 -8.47 0.88
C MET A 6 -19.80 -7.16 0.22
N THR A 7 -19.11 -6.74 -0.84
CA THR A 7 -19.39 -5.47 -1.54
C THR A 7 -20.74 -5.53 -2.27
N GLU A 8 -21.04 -6.66 -2.92
CA GLU A 8 -22.23 -6.85 -3.74
C GLU A 8 -23.51 -7.06 -2.92
N PHE A 9 -23.41 -7.82 -1.83
CA PHE A 9 -24.56 -8.18 -0.99
C PHE A 9 -24.65 -7.37 0.31
N GLY A 10 -23.71 -6.46 0.58
CA GLY A 10 -23.70 -5.59 1.77
C GLY A 10 -23.57 -6.34 3.10
N ILE A 11 -23.13 -7.60 3.08
CA ILE A 11 -22.97 -8.44 4.27
C ILE A 11 -21.52 -8.49 4.70
N SER A 12 -21.25 -8.67 6.01
CA SER A 12 -19.88 -8.74 6.50
C SER A 12 -19.12 -9.96 5.92
N VAL A 13 -17.80 -9.82 5.72
CA VAL A 13 -16.93 -10.93 5.29
C VAL A 13 -17.05 -12.14 6.22
N SER A 14 -17.22 -11.91 7.52
CA SER A 14 -17.45 -12.98 8.50
C SER A 14 -18.75 -13.73 8.23
N ARG A 15 -19.83 -13.03 7.86
CA ARG A 15 -21.10 -13.67 7.47
C ARG A 15 -20.96 -14.44 6.16
N VAL A 16 -20.25 -13.90 5.17
CA VAL A 16 -19.95 -14.61 3.91
C VAL A 16 -19.24 -15.95 4.17
N LYS A 17 -18.25 -15.97 5.08
CA LYS A 17 -17.52 -17.18 5.46
C LYS A 17 -18.41 -18.21 6.17
N ALA A 18 -19.25 -17.74 7.09
CA ALA A 18 -20.20 -18.59 7.80
C ALA A 18 -21.16 -19.27 6.81
N VAL A 19 -21.77 -18.49 5.90
CA VAL A 19 -22.69 -18.99 4.88
C VAL A 19 -21.99 -19.97 3.93
N ARG A 20 -20.75 -19.69 3.51
CA ARG A 20 -19.95 -20.65 2.72
C ARG A 20 -19.78 -21.98 3.42
N THR A 21 -19.51 -21.94 4.73
CA THR A 21 -19.34 -23.16 5.55
C THR A 21 -20.66 -23.91 5.71
N GLU A 22 -21.74 -23.21 6.05
CA GLU A 22 -23.10 -23.76 6.17
C GLU A 22 -23.56 -24.47 4.89
N LEU A 23 -23.24 -23.88 3.72
CA LEU A 23 -23.61 -24.41 2.41
C LEU A 23 -22.57 -25.37 1.81
N GLY A 24 -21.47 -25.67 2.52
CA GLY A 24 -20.39 -26.52 2.02
C GLY A 24 -19.69 -25.98 0.76
N VAL A 25 -19.77 -24.68 0.50
CA VAL A 25 -19.14 -24.04 -0.67
C VAL A 25 -17.72 -23.60 -0.28
N PRO A 26 -16.66 -24.24 -0.79
CA PRO A 26 -15.30 -23.82 -0.50
C PRO A 26 -15.04 -22.42 -1.07
N GLU A 27 -14.26 -21.63 -0.35
CA GLU A 27 -13.76 -20.38 -0.92
C GLU A 27 -12.89 -20.70 -2.15
N GLN A 28 -13.24 -20.13 -3.31
CA GLN A 28 -12.33 -20.08 -4.45
C GLN A 28 -11.11 -19.24 -4.06
N LYS A 29 -10.09 -19.90 -3.53
CA LYS A 29 -8.76 -19.30 -3.41
C LYS A 29 -8.26 -19.10 -4.83
N PRO A 30 -7.91 -17.86 -5.24
CA PRO A 30 -7.26 -17.69 -6.52
C PRO A 30 -6.02 -18.58 -6.51
N ILE A 31 -5.89 -19.45 -7.51
CA ILE A 31 -4.66 -20.20 -7.73
C ILE A 31 -3.62 -19.15 -8.09
N ARG A 32 -2.85 -18.74 -7.08
CA ARG A 32 -1.66 -17.95 -7.33
C ARG A 32 -0.67 -18.92 -7.97
N PRO A 33 -0.10 -18.60 -9.14
CA PRO A 33 0.96 -19.43 -9.69
C PRO A 33 2.00 -19.64 -8.59
N ARG A 34 2.43 -20.90 -8.42
CA ARG A 34 3.56 -21.22 -7.54
C ARG A 34 4.71 -20.33 -7.99
N PHE A 35 5.41 -19.72 -7.02
CA PHE A 35 6.52 -18.78 -7.22
C PHE A 35 7.26 -19.07 -8.53
N VAL A 36 7.05 -18.20 -9.53
CA VAL A 36 7.75 -18.32 -10.81
C VAL A 36 9.22 -18.03 -10.49
N PRO A 37 10.16 -18.93 -10.83
CA PRO A 37 11.57 -18.63 -10.72
C PRO A 37 11.87 -17.31 -11.41
N LEU A 38 12.76 -16.51 -10.83
CA LEU A 38 13.28 -15.33 -11.52
C LEU A 38 13.91 -15.81 -12.82
N GLU A 39 13.37 -15.40 -13.96
CA GLU A 39 14.00 -15.69 -15.24
C GLU A 39 15.39 -15.03 -15.28
N ASP A 40 16.39 -15.68 -15.87
CA ASP A 40 17.78 -15.20 -15.84
C ASP A 40 17.96 -13.81 -16.50
N GLY A 41 16.93 -13.29 -17.19
CA GLY A 41 16.93 -11.99 -17.88
C GLY A 41 16.15 -10.85 -17.21
N ILE A 42 15.63 -10.98 -15.97
CA ILE A 42 14.81 -9.88 -15.40
C ILE A 42 15.59 -8.59 -15.22
N TRP A 43 16.89 -8.71 -14.97
CA TRP A 43 17.77 -7.59 -14.63
C TRP A 43 18.36 -6.99 -15.90
N THR A 44 17.50 -6.38 -16.70
CA THR A 44 17.92 -5.52 -17.82
C THR A 44 18.49 -4.20 -17.30
N ASP A 45 19.19 -3.47 -18.16
CA ASP A 45 19.73 -2.16 -17.81
C ASP A 45 18.62 -1.18 -17.36
N GLU A 46 17.43 -1.28 -17.97
CA GLU A 46 16.26 -0.50 -17.57
C GLU A 46 15.74 -0.91 -16.17
N ALA A 47 15.68 -2.21 -15.88
CA ALA A 47 15.26 -2.70 -14.57
C ALA A 47 16.24 -2.26 -13.46
N LEU A 48 17.53 -2.29 -13.76
CA LEU A 48 18.58 -1.80 -12.87
C LEU A 48 18.49 -0.30 -12.65
N ALA A 49 18.23 0.48 -13.70
CA ALA A 49 18.06 1.94 -13.61
C ALA A 49 16.85 2.36 -12.76
N LEU A 50 15.82 1.51 -12.65
CA LEU A 50 14.63 1.79 -11.84
C LEU A 50 14.83 1.49 -10.34
N LEU A 51 15.85 0.74 -9.95
CA LEU A 51 16.09 0.42 -8.54
C LEU A 51 16.33 1.70 -7.71
N GLY A 52 15.57 1.87 -6.63
CA GLY A 52 15.67 3.03 -5.75
C GLY A 52 14.99 4.30 -6.26
N THR A 53 14.53 4.34 -7.52
CA THR A 53 13.78 5.47 -8.10
C THR A 53 12.29 5.42 -7.79
N MET A 54 11.78 4.24 -7.43
CA MET A 54 10.39 4.00 -7.10
C MET A 54 10.27 2.89 -6.04
N PRO A 55 9.10 2.71 -5.42
CA PRO A 55 8.91 1.66 -4.45
C PRO A 55 9.20 0.27 -5.05
N ASP A 56 10.00 -0.56 -4.34
CA ASP A 56 10.25 -1.97 -4.67
C ASP A 56 8.97 -2.75 -5.09
N PRO A 57 7.78 -2.51 -4.49
CA PRO A 57 6.54 -3.17 -4.91
C PRO A 57 6.06 -2.79 -6.30
N GLU A 58 6.12 -1.50 -6.63
CA GLU A 58 5.70 -1.02 -7.94
C GLU A 58 6.66 -1.50 -9.03
N LEU A 59 7.96 -1.51 -8.74
CA LEU A 59 8.95 -2.10 -9.64
C LEU A 59 8.73 -3.61 -9.81
N ALA A 60 8.40 -4.33 -8.73
CA ALA A 60 8.09 -5.75 -8.81
C ALA A 60 6.85 -6.04 -9.66
N ASP A 61 5.80 -5.23 -9.52
CA ASP A 61 4.59 -5.34 -10.34
C ASP A 61 4.88 -5.06 -11.83
N ARG A 62 5.77 -4.09 -12.15
CA ARG A 62 6.22 -3.83 -13.53
C ARG A 62 7.02 -4.97 -14.13
N LEU A 63 7.86 -5.62 -13.32
CA LEU A 63 8.71 -6.73 -13.74
C LEU A 63 7.97 -8.08 -13.71
N GLY A 64 6.73 -8.13 -13.22
CA GLY A 64 5.96 -9.37 -13.09
C GLY A 64 6.53 -10.34 -12.04
N VAL A 65 7.31 -9.84 -11.08
CA VAL A 65 8.00 -10.65 -10.06
C VAL A 65 7.52 -10.32 -8.65
N SER A 66 7.95 -11.12 -7.68
CA SER A 66 7.70 -10.79 -6.28
C SER A 66 8.59 -9.64 -5.79
N ARG A 67 8.17 -8.99 -4.70
CA ARG A 67 8.85 -7.83 -4.08
C ARG A 67 10.23 -8.18 -3.50
N THR A 68 10.43 -9.45 -3.13
CA THR A 68 11.63 -9.93 -2.43
C THR A 68 12.89 -9.87 -3.31
N PRO A 69 12.89 -10.41 -4.54
CA PRO A 69 13.97 -10.23 -5.52
C PRO A 69 14.41 -8.79 -5.72
N VAL A 70 13.45 -7.86 -5.88
CA VAL A 70 13.75 -6.44 -6.09
C VAL A 70 14.47 -5.84 -4.89
N LYS A 71 13.94 -6.09 -3.69
CA LYS A 71 14.60 -5.66 -2.44
C LYS A 71 16.01 -6.25 -2.32
N LYS A 72 16.18 -7.53 -2.67
CA LYS A 72 17.47 -8.24 -2.59
C LYS A 72 18.48 -7.62 -3.55
N LYS A 73 18.12 -7.46 -4.83
CA LYS A 73 19.00 -6.86 -5.84
C LYS A 73 19.37 -5.42 -5.51
N ARG A 74 18.40 -4.63 -5.07
CA ARG A 74 18.64 -3.26 -4.59
C ARG A 74 19.70 -3.24 -3.47
N ALA A 75 19.57 -4.14 -2.50
CA ALA A 75 20.51 -4.25 -1.39
C ALA A 75 21.89 -4.77 -1.80
N GLU A 76 21.96 -5.74 -2.71
CA GLU A 76 23.20 -6.26 -3.31
C GLU A 76 24.00 -5.16 -4.02
N LEU A 77 23.29 -4.23 -4.68
CA LEU A 77 23.89 -3.08 -5.36
C LEU A 77 24.12 -1.87 -4.44
N GLY A 78 23.83 -1.98 -3.14
CA GLY A 78 24.00 -0.89 -2.18
C GLY A 78 23.05 0.30 -2.38
N ILE A 79 22.00 0.13 -3.18
CA ILE A 79 21.05 1.20 -3.52
C ILE A 79 20.10 1.40 -2.32
N ALA A 80 19.87 2.66 -1.91
CA ALA A 80 18.93 2.97 -0.85
C ALA A 80 17.48 2.67 -1.26
N ALA A 81 16.63 2.29 -0.31
CA ALA A 81 15.20 2.11 -0.57
C ALA A 81 14.57 3.45 -0.97
N TYR A 82 13.66 3.42 -1.93
CA TYR A 82 12.91 4.61 -2.32
C TYR A 82 12.17 5.20 -1.13
N ARG A 83 12.33 6.50 -0.93
CA ARG A 83 11.63 7.29 0.08
C ARG A 83 10.90 8.41 -0.63
N ALA A 84 9.57 8.29 -0.75
CA ALA A 84 8.75 9.41 -1.21
C ALA A 84 8.92 10.58 -0.24
N ALA A 85 9.11 11.78 -0.78
CA ALA A 85 8.99 12.99 0.02
C ALA A 85 7.53 13.09 0.51
N PHE A 86 7.36 13.29 1.82
CA PHE A 86 6.06 13.61 2.35
C PHE A 86 5.72 15.07 2.02
N PRO A 87 4.45 15.40 1.71
CA PRO A 87 4.04 16.77 1.51
C PRO A 87 4.25 17.57 2.79
N GLU A 88 4.67 18.82 2.64
CA GLU A 88 4.71 19.77 3.74
C GLU A 88 3.28 20.07 4.20
N ILE A 89 3.10 20.15 5.51
CA ILE A 89 1.79 20.48 6.10
C ILE A 89 1.69 22.00 6.16
N THR A 90 1.10 22.57 5.11
CA THR A 90 0.82 24.01 5.04
C THR A 90 -0.37 24.40 5.91
N SER A 91 -0.57 25.70 6.13
CA SER A 91 -1.74 26.24 6.83
C SER A 91 -3.07 25.77 6.21
N GLU A 92 -3.12 25.68 4.88
CA GLU A 92 -4.33 25.28 4.14
C GLU A 92 -4.64 23.79 4.40
N ILE A 93 -3.63 22.93 4.39
CA ILE A 93 -3.78 21.51 4.71
C ILE A 93 -4.17 21.33 6.18
N ALA A 94 -3.57 22.12 7.07
CA ALA A 94 -3.86 22.06 8.50
C ALA A 94 -5.28 22.52 8.84
N ALA A 95 -5.83 23.50 8.11
CA ALA A 95 -7.21 23.97 8.27
C ALA A 95 -8.25 22.87 7.99
N GLU A 96 -7.89 21.84 7.21
CA GLU A 96 -8.77 20.70 6.93
C GLU A 96 -8.74 19.62 8.02
N PHE A 97 -7.84 19.71 9.00
CA PHE A 97 -7.75 18.76 10.10
C PHE A 97 -9.01 18.78 10.95
N GLY A 98 -9.73 17.66 10.97
CA GLY A 98 -10.99 17.51 11.70
C GLY A 98 -12.24 17.92 10.90
N ALA A 99 -12.08 18.69 9.82
CA ALA A 99 -13.16 18.96 8.86
C ALA A 99 -13.41 17.78 7.92
N ILE A 100 -12.33 17.13 7.46
CA ILE A 100 -12.40 15.85 6.73
C ILE A 100 -11.64 14.76 7.48
N SER A 101 -12.00 13.49 7.20
CA SER A 101 -11.32 12.36 7.83
C SER A 101 -9.85 12.24 7.39
N ASP A 102 -8.99 11.78 8.29
CA ASP A 102 -7.56 11.54 8.00
C ASP A 102 -7.37 10.65 6.77
N SER A 103 -8.26 9.66 6.57
CA SER A 103 -8.23 8.76 5.41
C SER A 103 -8.57 9.46 4.10
N ALA A 104 -9.53 10.38 4.11
CA ALA A 104 -9.91 11.15 2.92
C ALA A 104 -8.78 12.12 2.52
N LEU A 105 -8.23 12.85 3.51
CA LEU A 105 -7.12 13.76 3.29
C LEU A 105 -5.86 13.02 2.80
N ALA A 106 -5.57 11.87 3.40
CA ALA A 106 -4.44 11.03 3.01
C ALA A 106 -4.54 10.54 1.56
N LYS A 107 -5.73 10.10 1.13
CA LYS A 107 -5.97 9.69 -0.26
C LYS A 107 -5.75 10.83 -1.25
N ARG A 108 -6.23 12.03 -0.92
CA ARG A 108 -6.05 13.23 -1.75
C ARG A 108 -4.58 13.62 -1.89
N LEU A 109 -3.82 13.52 -0.80
CA LEU A 109 -2.41 13.91 -0.74
C LEU A 109 -1.43 12.78 -1.14
N GLY A 110 -1.91 11.60 -1.48
CA GLY A 110 -1.04 10.47 -1.85
C GLY A 110 -0.18 9.94 -0.71
N VAL A 111 -0.63 10.09 0.54
CA VAL A 111 0.11 9.68 1.75
C VAL A 111 -0.66 8.65 2.57
N SER A 112 -0.03 8.14 3.63
CA SER A 112 -0.71 7.25 4.56
C SER A 112 -1.63 8.01 5.54
N PRO A 113 -2.79 7.45 5.95
CA PRO A 113 -3.63 8.05 7.01
C PRO A 113 -2.87 8.27 8.33
N SER A 114 -1.90 7.41 8.64
CA SER A 114 -1.02 7.54 9.80
C SER A 114 -0.14 8.79 9.75
N PHE A 115 0.28 9.23 8.56
CA PHE A 115 1.04 10.47 8.38
C PHE A 115 0.17 11.69 8.73
N ILE A 116 -1.05 11.75 8.18
CA ILE A 116 -2.01 12.83 8.47
C ILE A 116 -2.39 12.87 9.95
N ARG A 117 -2.67 11.71 10.56
CA ARG A 117 -2.96 11.63 11.99
C ARG A 117 -1.84 12.22 12.84
N LYS A 118 -0.58 11.91 12.53
CA LYS A 118 0.58 12.46 13.24
C LYS A 118 0.71 13.97 13.04
N ALA A 119 0.51 14.45 11.81
CA ALA A 119 0.52 15.88 11.50
C ALA A 119 -0.56 16.63 12.30
N ARG A 120 -1.79 16.11 12.31
CA ARG A 120 -2.92 16.66 13.07
C ARG A 120 -2.65 16.73 14.57
N LEU A 121 -2.12 15.66 15.16
CA LEU A 121 -1.78 15.63 16.59
C LEU A 121 -0.71 16.66 16.95
N ARG A 122 0.32 16.83 16.10
CA ARG A 122 1.35 17.86 16.31
C ARG A 122 0.77 19.27 16.20
N TRP A 123 -0.12 19.49 15.25
CA TRP A 123 -0.79 20.77 15.06
C TRP A 123 -1.68 21.15 16.24
N ILE A 124 -2.48 20.21 16.76
CA ILE A 124 -3.30 20.42 17.96
C ILE A 124 -2.43 20.72 19.19
N ALA A 125 -1.34 19.98 19.37
CA ALA A 125 -0.41 20.21 20.48
C ALA A 125 0.24 21.59 20.42
N ALA A 126 0.61 22.06 19.22
CA ALA A 126 1.12 23.41 19.00
C ALA A 126 0.05 24.47 19.32
N ALA A 127 -1.18 24.29 18.87
CA ALA A 127 -2.30 25.22 19.11
C ALA A 127 -2.80 25.24 20.56
N SER A 128 -2.47 24.23 21.37
CA SER A 128 -2.85 24.15 22.79
C SER A 128 -1.75 24.67 23.72
N SER A 129 -0.61 25.10 23.17
CA SER A 129 0.54 25.62 23.92
C SER A 129 0.61 27.16 23.91
N ASP A 130 -0.36 27.82 23.27
CA ASP A 130 -0.64 29.26 23.30
C ASP A 130 -1.91 29.53 24.12
#